data_AF-A0A819YE50-F1
#
_entry.id   AF-A0A819YE50-F1
#
_cell.length_a   1.000
_cell.length_b   1.000
_cell.length_c   1.000
_cell.angle_alpha   90.00
_cell.angle_beta   90.00
_cell.angle_gamma   90.00
#
_symmetry.space_group_name_H-M   'P 1'
#
loop_
_entity.id
_entity.type
_entity.pdbx_description
1 polymer ?
#
loop_
_entity_poly.entity_id
_entity_poly.type
_entity_poly.pdbx_seq_one_letter_code
_entity_poly.pdbx_strand_id
1 'polypeptide(L)'
;MPLAQIDFSGDAPKFKEKLQYSSERQILRRLPRSRAILFTIRPYFISIVEIAKEASIPGRLASAIRGWSDDISIYKGEKAYADVILKCLDQKHQEQCDNSLDINHSNFSPF
;
A
#
# COMPACT_ATOMS: atom_id res chain seq x y z
N MET A 1 5.62 -21.62 -6.80
CA MET A 1 6.94 -21.27 -7.36
C MET A 1 7.96 -21.20 -6.23
N PRO A 2 9.20 -21.68 -6.41
CA PRO A 2 10.20 -21.71 -5.35
C PRO A 2 10.79 -20.32 -5.08
N LEU A 3 11.15 -20.08 -3.81
CA LEU A 3 11.59 -18.79 -3.25
C LEU A 3 12.90 -18.23 -3.83
N ALA A 4 13.63 -19.00 -4.64
CA ALA A 4 14.96 -18.66 -5.18
C ALA A 4 14.96 -17.72 -6.40
N GLN A 5 13.79 -17.26 -6.87
CA GLN A 5 13.66 -16.36 -8.03
C GLN A 5 13.15 -14.95 -7.67
N ILE A 6 13.19 -14.57 -6.39
CA ILE A 6 12.93 -13.19 -5.98
C ILE A 6 14.26 -12.46 -6.10
N ASP A 7 14.44 -11.81 -7.23
CA ASP A 7 15.58 -10.95 -7.49
C ASP A 7 15.40 -9.65 -6.69
N PHE A 8 16.18 -9.49 -5.62
CA PHE A 8 16.16 -8.34 -4.71
C PHE A 8 17.06 -7.19 -5.19
N SER A 9 17.68 -7.32 -6.38
CA SER A 9 18.61 -6.32 -6.95
C SER A 9 17.92 -5.05 -7.46
N GLY A 10 16.58 -5.00 -7.48
CA GLY A 10 15.83 -3.86 -8.00
C GLY A 10 15.80 -3.73 -9.53
N ASP A 11 16.61 -4.52 -10.26
CA ASP A 11 16.74 -4.50 -11.73
C ASP A 11 15.90 -5.58 -12.45
N ALA A 12 15.04 -6.30 -11.72
CA ALA A 12 14.20 -7.31 -12.33
C ALA A 12 13.03 -6.68 -13.12
N PRO A 13 12.84 -7.02 -14.41
CA PRO A 13 11.85 -6.39 -15.30
C PRO A 13 10.38 -6.56 -14.87
N LYS A 14 10.09 -7.29 -13.80
CA LYS A 14 8.75 -7.54 -13.25
C LYS A 14 8.57 -7.14 -11.78
N PHE A 15 9.51 -6.40 -11.18
CA PHE A 15 9.43 -6.02 -9.76
C PHE A 15 8.18 -5.18 -9.43
N LYS A 16 7.83 -4.23 -10.31
CA LYS A 16 6.63 -3.40 -10.18
C LYS A 16 5.32 -4.19 -10.18
N GLU A 17 5.27 -5.31 -10.90
CA GLU A 17 4.07 -6.17 -11.02
C GLU A 17 3.92 -7.11 -9.80
N LYS A 18 5.02 -7.42 -9.11
CA LYS A 18 5.03 -8.36 -7.98
C LYS A 18 4.66 -7.71 -6.64
N LEU A 19 4.73 -6.39 -6.55
CA LEU A 19 4.62 -5.73 -5.27
C LEU A 19 3.16 -5.49 -4.88
N GLN A 20 2.79 -6.05 -3.72
CA GLN A 20 1.43 -6.03 -3.22
C GLN A 20 1.33 -5.22 -1.93
N TYR A 21 0.29 -4.39 -1.87
CA TYR A 21 -0.20 -3.83 -0.62
C TYR A 21 -0.97 -4.92 0.12
N SER A 22 -0.56 -5.19 1.36
CA SER A 22 -1.25 -6.10 2.26
C SER A 22 -1.96 -5.31 3.35
N SER A 23 -3.24 -5.66 3.57
CA SER A 23 -4.03 -5.12 4.66
C SER A 23 -4.76 -6.25 5.36
N GLU A 24 -4.77 -6.20 6.69
CA GLU A 24 -5.41 -7.22 7.50
C GLU A 24 -6.66 -6.64 8.15
N ARG A 25 -7.81 -7.27 7.89
CA ARG A 25 -9.01 -7.03 8.69
C ARG A 25 -8.97 -7.92 9.91
N GLN A 26 -8.63 -7.31 11.03
CA GLN A 26 -8.56 -7.96 12.33
C GLN A 26 -9.89 -7.77 13.07
N ILE A 27 -10.47 -8.85 13.59
CA ILE A 27 -11.74 -8.81 14.33
C ILE A 27 -11.59 -9.61 15.63
N LEU A 28 -11.97 -8.99 16.74
CA LEU A 28 -12.09 -9.62 18.04
C LEU A 28 -13.58 -9.81 18.37
N ARG A 29 -13.99 -11.05 18.64
CA ARG A 29 -15.35 -11.37 19.11
C ARG A 29 -15.33 -12.30 20.29
N ARG A 30 -16.14 -12.01 21.30
CA ARG A 30 -16.36 -12.93 22.42
C ARG A 30 -17.42 -13.95 22.04
N LEU A 31 -17.10 -15.24 22.19
CA LEU A 31 -18.04 -16.32 21.93
C LEU A 31 -19.09 -16.40 23.04
N PRO A 32 -20.40 -16.50 22.73
CA PRO A 32 -21.46 -16.35 23.71
C PRO A 32 -21.52 -17.48 24.74
N ARG A 33 -21.11 -18.70 24.38
CA ARG A 33 -21.15 -19.87 25.27
C ARG A 33 -19.85 -20.06 26.06
N SER A 34 -18.73 -20.16 25.36
CA SER A 34 -17.42 -20.46 25.98
C SER A 34 -16.73 -19.24 26.56
N ARG A 35 -17.19 -18.03 26.26
CA ARG A 35 -16.57 -16.74 26.62
C ARG A 35 -15.15 -16.54 26.08
N ALA A 36 -14.62 -17.47 25.29
CA ALA A 36 -13.35 -17.33 24.60
C ALA A 36 -13.37 -16.12 23.65
N ILE A 37 -12.19 -15.57 23.37
CA ILE A 37 -12.00 -14.51 22.38
C ILE A 37 -11.61 -15.17 21.06
N LEU A 38 -12.47 -15.03 20.06
CA LEU A 38 -12.14 -15.34 18.67
C LEU A 38 -11.45 -14.13 18.06
N PHE A 39 -10.17 -14.28 17.73
CA PHE A 39 -9.41 -13.30 16.97
C PHE A 39 -9.27 -13.81 15.53
N THR A 40 -9.93 -13.14 14.58
CA THR A 40 -9.81 -13.49 13.16
C THR A 40 -8.93 -12.47 12.46
N ILE A 41 -8.00 -12.95 11.65
CA ILE A 41 -7.17 -12.15 10.75
C ILE A 41 -7.57 -12.52 9.33
N ARG A 42 -8.12 -11.58 8.57
CA ARG A 42 -8.40 -11.77 7.14
C ARG A 42 -7.47 -10.89 6.31
N PRO A 43 -6.45 -11.47 5.66
CA PRO A 43 -5.53 -10.72 4.81
C PRO A 43 -6.18 -10.41 3.45
N TYR A 44 -5.97 -9.20 2.97
CA TYR A 44 -6.27 -8.74 1.62
C TYR A 44 -4.99 -8.33 0.93
N PHE A 45 -4.91 -8.64 -0.35
CA PHE A 45 -3.77 -8.29 -1.19
C PHE A 45 -4.27 -7.58 -2.44
N ILE A 46 -3.64 -6.46 -2.77
CA ILE A 46 -3.90 -5.71 -4.00
C ILE A 46 -2.57 -5.19 -4.53
N SER A 47 -2.40 -5.12 -5.85
CA SER A 47 -1.19 -4.52 -6.42
C SER A 47 -1.07 -3.06 -6.01
N ILE A 48 0.15 -2.61 -5.70
CA ILE A 48 0.41 -1.19 -5.39
C ILE A 48 0.09 -0.30 -6.59
N VAL A 49 0.30 -0.78 -7.81
CA VAL A 49 -0.05 -0.05 -9.04
C VAL A 49 -1.57 0.13 -9.15
N GLU A 50 -2.34 -0.87 -8.72
CA GLU A 50 -3.80 -0.83 -8.78
C GLU A 50 -4.38 0.12 -7.73
N ILE A 51 -3.95 -0.01 -6.47
CA ILE A 51 -4.46 0.84 -5.38
C ILE A 51 -4.03 2.31 -5.55
N ALA A 52 -2.90 2.57 -6.22
CA ALA A 52 -2.44 3.93 -6.52
C ALA A 52 -3.31 4.67 -7.55
N LYS A 53 -4.25 3.99 -8.23
CA LYS A 53 -5.24 4.65 -9.10
C LYS A 53 -6.30 5.40 -8.31
N GLU A 54 -6.56 4.99 -7.08
CA GLU A 54 -7.57 5.61 -6.23
C GLU A 54 -7.12 7.01 -5.80
N ALA A 55 -8.03 7.98 -5.88
CA ALA A 55 -7.73 9.37 -5.58
C ALA A 55 -7.18 9.51 -4.15
N SER A 56 -6.17 10.36 -3.97
CA SER A 56 -5.51 10.67 -2.69
C SER A 56 -4.76 9.51 -2.01
N ILE A 57 -4.81 8.29 -2.55
CA ILE A 57 -4.09 7.14 -1.99
C ILE A 57 -2.57 7.20 -2.19
N PRO A 58 -2.03 7.56 -3.37
CA PRO A 58 -0.58 7.54 -3.60
C PRO A 58 0.20 8.41 -2.61
N GLY A 59 -0.25 9.65 -2.40
CA GLY A 59 0.38 10.57 -1.45
C GLY A 59 0.34 10.07 -0.01
N ARG A 60 -0.81 9.50 0.42
CA ARG A 60 -0.95 8.91 1.77
C ARG A 60 -0.03 7.72 1.96
N LEU A 61 0.05 6.81 0.99
CA LEU A 61 0.93 5.64 1.06
C LEU A 61 2.41 6.06 1.11
N ALA A 62 2.81 7.03 0.27
CA ALA A 62 4.18 7.53 0.26
C ALA A 62 4.54 8.21 1.59
N SER A 63 3.63 9.01 2.15
CA SER A 63 3.79 9.61 3.47
C SER A 63 3.89 8.57 4.59
N ALA A 64 3.10 7.49 4.52
CA ALA A 64 3.12 6.43 5.52
C ALA A 64 4.45 5.65 5.51
N ILE A 65 4.99 5.32 4.33
CA ILE A 65 6.29 4.64 4.21
C ILE A 65 7.40 5.53 4.78
N ARG A 66 7.43 6.82 4.43
CA ARG A 66 8.40 7.78 4.97
C ARG A 66 8.28 8.02 6.48
N GLY A 67 7.11 7.76 7.04
CA GLY A 67 6.83 7.95 8.46
C GLY A 67 7.16 6.73 9.33
N TRP A 68 7.67 5.64 8.76
CA TRP A 68 8.10 4.48 9.55
C TRP A 68 9.29 4.84 10.43
N SER A 69 9.31 4.29 11.66
CA SER A 69 10.53 4.27 12.46
C SER A 69 11.54 3.28 11.90
N ASP A 70 12.81 3.44 12.24
CA ASP A 70 13.90 2.56 11.78
C ASP A 70 13.60 1.08 12.06
N ASP A 71 13.04 0.75 13.22
CA ASP A 71 12.68 -0.63 13.57
C ASP A 71 11.61 -1.21 12.63
N ILE A 72 10.60 -0.42 12.29
CA ILE A 72 9.52 -0.83 11.38
C ILE A 72 10.06 -0.96 9.97
N SER A 73 10.91 -0.02 9.54
CA SER A 73 11.59 -0.02 8.25
C SER A 73 12.39 -1.31 8.03
N ILE A 74 13.22 -1.67 9.01
CA ILE A 74 14.02 -2.89 9.00
C ILE A 74 13.12 -4.12 8.99
N TYR A 75 12.14 -4.18 9.89
CA TYR A 75 11.20 -5.30 9.99
C TYR A 75 10.42 -5.54 8.69
N LYS A 76 10.02 -4.46 8.01
CA LYS A 76 9.27 -4.51 6.75
C LYS A 76 10.17 -4.64 5.51
N GLY A 77 11.50 -4.69 5.68
CA GLY A 77 12.45 -4.84 4.58
C GLY A 77 12.45 -3.65 3.62
N GLU A 78 12.19 -2.45 4.12
CA GLU A 78 11.97 -1.22 3.31
C GLU A 78 13.06 -1.00 2.26
N LYS A 79 14.33 -1.19 2.64
CA LYS A 79 15.51 -0.99 1.77
C LYS A 79 15.45 -1.77 0.46
N ALA A 80 14.71 -2.87 0.40
CA ALA A 80 14.60 -3.70 -0.80
C ALA A 80 13.67 -3.09 -1.86
N TYR A 81 12.79 -2.16 -1.50
CA TYR A 81 11.72 -1.71 -2.40
C TYR A 81 11.34 -0.24 -2.34
N ALA A 82 11.63 0.47 -1.24
CA ALA A 82 11.04 1.78 -0.99
C ALA A 82 11.40 2.81 -2.05
N ASP A 83 12.65 2.87 -2.50
CA ASP A 83 13.07 3.82 -3.53
C ASP A 83 12.25 3.69 -4.82
N VAL A 84 11.94 2.46 -5.23
CA VAL A 84 11.18 2.19 -6.46
C VAL A 84 9.71 2.56 -6.27
N ILE A 85 9.12 2.23 -5.11
CA ILE A 85 7.72 2.52 -4.82
C ILE A 85 7.51 4.02 -4.64
N LEU A 86 8.33 4.67 -3.82
CA LEU A 86 8.17 6.08 -3.50
C LEU A 86 8.22 6.93 -4.76
N LYS A 87 9.16 6.67 -5.68
CA LYS A 87 9.19 7.31 -6.99
C LYS A 87 7.88 7.13 -7.77
N CYS A 88 7.32 5.92 -7.78
CA CYS A 88 6.06 5.62 -8.46
C CYS A 88 4.86 6.33 -7.80
N LEU A 89 4.79 6.32 -6.47
CA LEU A 89 3.71 6.92 -5.70
C LEU A 89 3.75 8.45 -5.78
N ASP A 90 4.93 9.06 -5.72
CA ASP A 90 5.10 10.50 -5.87
C ASP A 90 4.70 10.96 -7.27
N GLN A 91 5.13 10.23 -8.31
CA GLN A 91 4.73 10.53 -9.68
C GLN A 91 3.20 10.46 -9.82
N LYS A 92 2.57 9.39 -9.31
CA LYS A 92 1.11 9.23 -9.34
C LYS A 92 0.39 10.29 -8.51
N HIS A 93 0.96 10.69 -7.37
CA HIS A 93 0.41 11.77 -6.56
C HIS A 93 0.46 13.10 -7.30
N GLN A 94 1.58 13.42 -7.96
CA GLN A 94 1.71 14.63 -8.75
C GLN A 94 0.72 14.65 -9.92
N GLU A 95 0.62 13.55 -10.68
CA GLU A 95 -0.40 13.38 -11.73
C GLU A 95 -1.82 13.62 -11.19
N GLN A 96 -2.13 13.11 -9.98
CA GLN A 96 -3.43 13.37 -9.34
C GLN A 96 -3.61 14.82 -8.93
N CYS A 97 -2.58 15.50 -8.43
CA CYS A 97 -2.63 16.92 -8.08
C CYS A 97 -2.83 17.80 -9.31
N ASP A 98 -2.10 17.54 -10.38
CA ASP A 98 -2.20 18.28 -11.65
C ASP A 98 -3.59 18.10 -12.26
N ASN A 99 -4.09 16.86 -12.32
CA ASN A 99 -5.46 16.58 -12.77
C ASN A 99 -6.51 17.17 -11.81
N SER A 100 -6.24 17.23 -10.50
CA SER A 100 -7.14 17.84 -9.51
C SER A 100 -7.23 19.36 -9.65
N LEU A 101 -6.16 20.00 -10.13
CA LEU A 101 -6.16 21.41 -10.48
C LEU A 101 -7.04 21.68 -11.72
N ASP A 102 -7.18 20.70 -12.63
CA ASP A 102 -8.04 20.80 -13.82
C ASP A 102 -9.56 20.60 -13.51
N ILE A 103 -9.92 19.77 -12.52
CA ILE A 103 -11.34 19.53 -12.13
C ILE A 103 -11.98 20.68 -11.35
N ASN A 104 -11.21 21.71 -10.95
CA ASN A 104 -11.80 22.92 -10.35
C ASN A 104 -12.70 23.71 -11.32
N HIS A 105 -12.86 23.28 -12.58
CA HIS A 105 -13.87 23.80 -13.50
C HIS A 105 -15.20 22.99 -13.50
N SER A 106 -15.33 21.82 -12.88
CA SER A 106 -16.62 21.10 -12.94
C SER A 106 -16.92 20.21 -11.75
N ASN A 107 -17.80 20.76 -10.89
CA ASN A 107 -18.79 20.07 -10.08
C ASN A 107 -18.24 19.16 -8.96
N PHE A 108 -17.86 19.80 -7.85
CA PHE A 108 -18.02 19.18 -6.53
C PHE A 108 -19.51 18.91 -6.27
N SER A 109 -19.88 17.63 -6.17
CA SER A 109 -21.09 17.19 -5.47
C SER A 109 -20.67 16.61 -4.12
N PRO A 110 -21.15 17.15 -2.98
CA PRO A 110 -20.84 16.63 -1.67
C PRO A 110 -21.82 15.50 -1.35
N PHE A 111 -21.42 14.26 -1.60
CA PHE A 111 -21.98 13.10 -0.93
C PHE A 111 -20.85 12.36 -0.22
#